data_AF-A0A1Y4F3N2-F1
#
_entry.id   AF-A0A1Y4F3N2-F1
#
_cell.length_a   1.000
_cell.length_b   1.000
_cell.length_c   1.000
_cell.angle_alpha   90.00
_cell.angle_beta   90.00
_cell.angle_gamma   90.00
#
_symmetry.space_group_name_H-M   'P 1'
#
loop_
_entity.id
_entity.type
_entity.pdbx_description
1 polymer ?
#
loop_
_entity_poly.entity_id
_entity_poly.type
_entity_poly.pdbx_seq_one_letter_code
_entity_poly.pdbx_strand_id
1 'polypeptide(L)'
;MGSDNYKWHIHCPVCGAFLEKSSQCDSEVDCKKCKSTLEVLVKEDIVSVRPMIIRDEQLKARMRVYAQRIRSGSGKKKETE
;
A
#
# COMPACT_ATOMS: atom_id res chain seq x y z
N MET A 1 -6.80 -2.33 -37.87
CA MET A 1 -6.53 -3.00 -36.59
C MET A 1 -6.83 -2.00 -35.51
N GLY A 2 -8.04 -2.06 -34.93
CA GLY A 2 -8.49 -1.09 -33.94
C GLY A 2 -7.62 -1.19 -32.70
N SER A 3 -6.91 -0.13 -32.37
CA SER A 3 -6.33 0.06 -31.05
C SER A 3 -7.49 0.21 -30.08
N ASP A 4 -8.00 -0.91 -29.58
CA ASP A 4 -8.96 -0.90 -28.49
C ASP A 4 -8.28 -0.20 -27.31
N ASN A 5 -8.71 1.02 -27.04
CA ASN A 5 -8.25 1.79 -25.90
C ASN A 5 -8.88 1.19 -24.65
N TYR A 6 -8.34 0.06 -24.20
CA TYR A 6 -8.74 -0.53 -22.93
C TYR A 6 -8.52 0.49 -21.83
N LYS A 7 -9.54 0.73 -21.02
CA LYS A 7 -9.49 1.63 -19.86
C LYS A 7 -10.13 0.91 -18.69
N TRP A 8 -9.28 0.50 -17.77
CA TRP A 8 -9.68 -0.09 -16.51
C TRP A 8 -9.83 1.02 -15.48
N HIS A 9 -11.01 1.09 -14.90
CA HIS A 9 -11.29 1.92 -13.75
C HIS A 9 -11.05 1.10 -12.48
N ILE A 10 -10.09 1.52 -11.69
CA ILE A 10 -9.60 0.81 -10.51
C ILE A 10 -9.71 1.74 -9.31
N HIS A 11 -10.00 1.17 -8.14
CA HIS A 11 -9.89 1.88 -6.88
C HIS A 11 -8.64 1.43 -6.11
N CYS A 12 -7.94 2.39 -5.51
CA CYS A 12 -6.87 2.10 -4.57
C CYS A 12 -7.46 1.42 -3.32
N PRO A 13 -7.04 0.19 -2.97
CA PRO A 13 -7.56 -0.52 -1.80
C PRO A 13 -7.15 0.14 -0.46
N VAL A 14 -6.15 1.03 -0.47
CA VAL A 14 -5.64 1.70 0.75
C VAL A 14 -6.42 2.97 1.07
N CYS A 15 -6.68 3.84 0.08
CA CYS A 15 -7.26 5.16 0.31
C CYS A 15 -8.54 5.44 -0.49
N GLY A 16 -9.01 4.47 -1.28
CA GLY A 16 -10.20 4.58 -2.12
C GLY A 16 -10.05 5.50 -3.34
N ALA A 17 -8.86 6.07 -3.57
CA ALA A 17 -8.62 6.95 -4.71
C ALA A 17 -8.89 6.23 -6.04
N PHE A 18 -9.48 6.96 -6.97
CA PHE A 18 -9.72 6.49 -8.33
C PHE A 18 -8.42 6.46 -9.14
N LEU A 19 -8.22 5.38 -9.89
CA LEU A 19 -7.06 5.13 -10.74
C LEU A 19 -7.55 4.65 -12.11
N GLU A 20 -6.97 5.18 -13.18
CA GLU A 20 -7.22 4.73 -14.56
C GLU A 20 -5.97 4.00 -15.07
N LYS A 21 -6.17 2.83 -15.67
CA LYS A 21 -5.09 2.03 -16.29
C LYS A 21 -5.50 1.63 -17.71
N SER A 22 -4.65 1.91 -18.69
CA SER A 22 -4.92 1.59 -20.10
C SER A 22 -4.25 0.31 -20.62
N SER A 23 -3.60 -0.46 -19.75
CA SER A 23 -2.88 -1.69 -20.11
C SER A 23 -3.75 -2.92 -19.87
N GLN A 24 -3.68 -3.91 -20.78
CA GLN A 24 -4.26 -5.25 -20.60
C GLN A 24 -3.33 -6.25 -19.91
N CYS A 25 -2.10 -5.86 -19.58
CA CYS A 25 -1.13 -6.75 -18.93
C CYS A 25 -1.06 -6.48 -17.42
N ASP A 26 -0.50 -7.41 -16.66
CA ASP A 26 -0.12 -7.19 -15.27
C ASP A 26 0.82 -5.98 -15.16
N SER A 27 0.65 -5.14 -14.13
CA SER A 27 1.47 -3.93 -13.95
C SER A 27 1.47 -3.45 -12.51
N GLU A 28 2.55 -2.79 -12.12
CA GLU A 28 2.66 -2.06 -10.85
C GLU A 28 2.16 -0.61 -11.04
N VAL A 29 1.32 -0.14 -10.12
CA VAL A 29 0.72 1.20 -10.18
C VAL A 29 0.85 1.89 -8.83
N ASP A 30 1.49 3.05 -8.80
CA ASP A 30 1.58 3.87 -7.60
C ASP A 30 0.37 4.78 -7.44
N CYS A 31 -0.26 4.71 -6.27
CA CYS A 31 -1.35 5.62 -5.94
C CYS A 31 -0.80 7.03 -5.66
N LYS A 32 -1.17 8.02 -6.49
CA LYS A 32 -0.75 9.42 -6.30
C LYS A 32 -1.18 10.04 -4.95
N LYS A 33 -2.28 9.56 -4.34
CA LYS A 33 -2.83 10.11 -3.09
C LYS A 33 -2.10 9.60 -1.85
N CYS A 34 -1.99 8.28 -1.68
CA CYS A 34 -1.37 7.67 -0.49
C CYS A 34 0.06 7.16 -0.73
N LYS A 35 0.60 7.32 -1.94
CA LYS A 35 1.94 6.87 -2.34
C LYS A 35 2.19 5.37 -2.11
N SER A 36 1.12 4.58 -2.08
CA SER A 36 1.20 3.14 -1.95
C SER A 36 1.36 2.51 -3.33
N THR A 37 2.30 1.60 -3.46
CA THR A 37 2.47 0.77 -4.65
C THR A 37 1.41 -0.35 -4.65
N LEU A 38 0.73 -0.50 -5.77
CA LEU A 38 -0.32 -1.50 -5.98
C LEU A 38 0.12 -2.43 -7.11
N GLU A 39 -0.17 -3.71 -6.95
CA GLU A 39 -0.05 -4.70 -8.01
C GLU A 39 -1.42 -4.86 -8.68
N VAL A 40 -1.49 -4.63 -9.99
CA VAL A 40 -2.69 -4.83 -10.79
C VAL A 40 -2.48 -6.05 -11.67
N LEU A 41 -3.31 -7.07 -11.47
CA LEU A 41 -3.32 -8.30 -12.24
C LEU A 41 -4.49 -8.29 -13.21
N VAL A 42 -4.24 -8.61 -14.47
CA VAL A 42 -5.25 -8.69 -15.52
C VAL A 42 -5.24 -10.11 -16.07
N LYS A 43 -6.34 -10.85 -15.86
CA LYS A 43 -6.50 -12.22 -16.37
C LYS A 43 -7.92 -12.40 -16.88
N GLU A 44 -8.06 -12.88 -18.13
CA GLU A 44 -9.38 -13.19 -18.73
C GLU A 44 -10.38 -12.02 -18.60
N ASP A 45 -9.93 -10.79 -18.90
CA ASP A 45 -10.71 -9.54 -18.74
C ASP A 45 -11.17 -9.21 -17.30
N ILE A 46 -10.65 -9.91 -16.30
CA ILE A 46 -10.84 -9.61 -14.89
C ILE A 46 -9.62 -8.85 -14.38
N VAL A 47 -9.88 -7.72 -13.73
CA VAL A 47 -8.84 -6.92 -13.06
C VAL A 47 -8.90 -7.11 -11.56
N SER A 48 -7.81 -7.63 -11.01
CA SER A 48 -7.59 -7.77 -9.57
C SER A 48 -6.54 -6.79 -9.10
N VAL A 49 -6.78 -6.11 -7.98
CA VAL A 49 -5.90 -5.06 -7.47
C VAL A 49 -5.51 -5.41 -6.05
N ARG A 50 -4.21 -5.53 -5.80
CA ARG A 50 -3.66 -5.89 -4.49
C ARG A 50 -2.68 -4.83 -4.02
N PRO A 51 -2.74 -4.41 -2.76
CA PRO A 51 -1.68 -3.56 -2.21
C PRO A 51 -0.39 -4.36 -2.16
N MET A 52 0.70 -3.77 -2.66
CA MET A 52 2.01 -4.38 -2.51
C MET A 52 2.46 -4.16 -1.06
N ILE A 53 2.37 -5.22 -0.26
CA ILE A 53 2.88 -5.20 1.10
C ILE A 53 4.38 -5.43 1.00
N ILE A 54 5.16 -4.35 0.98
CA ILE A 54 6.61 -4.43 1.17
C ILE A 54 6.81 -4.97 2.60
N ARG A 55 7.09 -6.27 2.71
CA ARG A 55 7.49 -6.92 3.97
C ARG A 55 8.95 -6.57 4.24
N ASP A 56 9.22 -5.28 4.43
CA ASP A 56 10.54 -4.83 4.83
C ASP A 56 10.76 -5.25 6.29
N GLU A 57 11.51 -6.34 6.46
CA GLU A 57 11.82 -6.90 7.77
C GLU A 57 12.64 -5.91 8.62
N GLN A 58 13.45 -5.06 7.97
CA GLN A 58 14.21 -4.00 8.62
C GLN A 58 13.27 -2.89 9.12
N LEU A 59 12.27 -2.49 8.34
CA LEU A 59 11.24 -1.53 8.78
C LEU A 59 10.43 -2.09 9.95
N LYS A 60 10.05 -3.37 9.90
CA LYS A 60 9.34 -4.06 10.98
C LYS A 60 10.18 -4.13 12.26
N ALA A 61 11.49 -4.38 12.14
CA ALA A 61 12.42 -4.37 13.26
C ALA A 61 12.55 -2.96 13.88
N ARG A 62 12.70 -1.92 13.05
CA ARG A 62 12.76 -0.52 13.52
C ARG A 62 11.46 -0.08 14.20
N MET A 63 10.31 -0.45 13.64
CA MET A 63 8.99 -0.20 14.26
C MET A 63 8.84 -0.93 15.61
N ARG A 64 9.38 -2.15 15.74
CA ARG A 64 9.37 -2.89 17.02
C ARG A 64 10.15 -2.13 18.10
N VAL A 65 11.33 -1.60 17.78
CA VAL A 65 12.15 -0.81 18.73
C VAL A 65 11.41 0.47 19.14
N TYR A 66 10.82 1.18 18.17
CA TYR A 66 10.05 2.39 18.46
C TYR A 66 8.83 2.12 19.34
N ALA A 67 8.04 1.09 19.02
CA ALA A 67 6.87 0.69 19.80
C ALA A 67 7.25 0.22 21.22
N GLN A 68 8.39 -0.47 21.37
CA GLN A 68 8.90 -0.85 22.69
C GLN A 68 9.27 0.39 23.50
N ARG A 69 9.96 1.37 22.90
CA ARG A 69 10.31 2.63 23.57
C ARG A 69 9.09 3.43 24.02
N ILE A 70 8.01 3.47 23.23
CA ILE A 70 6.74 4.10 23.61
C ILE A 70 6.13 3.37 24.82
N ARG A 71 6.07 2.04 24.80
CA ARG A 71 5.53 1.24 25.91
C ARG A 71 6.35 1.38 27.20
N SER A 72 7.67 1.50 27.10
CA SER A 72 8.54 1.71 28.27
C SER A 72 8.54 3.16 28.78
N GLY A 73 8.05 4.11 27.99
CA GLY A 73 8.05 5.54 28.31
C GLY A 73 6.92 5.99 29.25
N SER A 74 5.95 5.12 29.55
CA SER A 74 4.75 5.46 30.33
C SER A 74 4.86 5.23 31.84
N GLY A 75 6.06 5.01 32.39
CA GLY A 75 6.22 4.47 33.74
C GLY A 75 7.33 5.06 34.60
N LYS A 76 7.49 6.39 34.64
CA LYS A 76 8.31 7.05 35.68
C LYS A 76 7.72 8.40 36.06
N LYS A 77 6.53 8.39 36.69
CA LYS A 77 6.20 9.44 37.66
C LYS A 77 7.15 9.24 38.85
N LYS A 78 8.03 10.21 39.07
CA LYS A 78 8.79 10.36 40.30
C LYS A 78 7.78 10.64 41.41
N GLU A 79 7.65 9.73 42.37
CA GLU A 79 7.15 10.11 43.69
C GLU A 79 8.38 10.48 44.52
N THR A 80 8.43 11.77 44.83
CA THR A 80 9.28 12.38 45.84
C THR A 80 8.58 12.16 47.17
N GLU A 81 9.22 11.48 48.11
CA GLU A 81 9.26 11.85 49.53
C GLU A 81 10.48 11.20 50.21
#